data_AF-A0A151GHI8-F1
#
_entry.id   AF-A0A151GHI8-F1
#
_cell.length_a   1.000
_cell.length_b   1.000
_cell.length_c   1.000
_cell.angle_alpha   90.00
_cell.angle_beta   90.00
_cell.angle_gamma   90.00
#
_symmetry.space_group_name_H-M   'P 1'
#
loop_
_entity.id
_entity.type
_entity.pdbx_description
1 polymer ?
#
loop_
_entity_poly.entity_id
_entity_poly.type
_entity_poly.pdbx_seq_one_letter_code
_entity_poly.pdbx_strand_id
1 'polypeptide(L)'
;MDAHGSSAMASSLRQAAFWVGLRQEVTTAVASRRSIKITLSPNFADPSFAPAADEVWTHRIMMHCAKVAQFCFGNRSRSMDEYRNLVKYDEGWLRARPATFLPLAYSDSDTNRGEVFPHILYLSHAVGSFAPFSIERAWLTSGLQVVGVVHSILAQTLLMCYDPTPSTMENSRKGAQVERDKLIQQQVLLLCGTALSNESTIPALITASLGIATFGDRFDDEYERQALLGVLVKTEADHGWPTGQIQRNLTSTWGRKYAQYNT
;
A
#
# COMPACT_ATOMS: atom_id res chain seq x y z
N MET A 1 -25.26 -26.57 28.22
CA MET A 1 -23.98 -27.33 28.20
C MET A 1 -23.28 -26.81 26.96
N ASP A 2 -22.55 -25.71 27.14
CA ASP A 2 -22.23 -24.81 26.05
C ASP A 2 -20.80 -25.08 25.62
N ALA A 3 -20.65 -25.98 24.65
CA ALA A 3 -19.38 -26.19 23.98
C ALA A 3 -19.11 -25.01 23.05
N HIS A 4 -18.43 -23.99 23.60
CA HIS A 4 -17.76 -22.97 22.82
C HIS A 4 -16.79 -23.67 21.85
N GLY A 5 -17.16 -23.72 20.57
CA GLY A 5 -16.28 -24.16 19.50
C GLY A 5 -15.06 -23.25 19.45
N SER A 6 -13.95 -23.72 20.01
CA SER A 6 -12.64 -23.11 19.81
C SER A 6 -12.40 -22.98 18.31
N SER A 7 -12.28 -21.75 17.80
CA SER A 7 -11.94 -21.50 16.40
C SER A 7 -10.56 -22.07 16.15
N ALA A 8 -10.50 -23.27 15.56
CA ALA A 8 -9.24 -23.93 15.25
C ALA A 8 -8.46 -23.06 14.25
N MET A 9 -7.31 -22.54 14.69
CA MET A 9 -6.39 -21.77 13.86
C MET A 9 -6.04 -22.56 12.58
N ALA A 10 -6.01 -21.87 11.44
CA ALA A 10 -5.62 -22.46 10.17
C ALA A 10 -4.22 -23.09 10.27
N SER A 11 -3.97 -24.21 9.59
CA SER A 11 -2.62 -24.81 9.50
C SER A 11 -1.61 -23.84 8.89
N SER A 12 -0.33 -23.98 9.19
CA SER A 12 0.74 -23.09 8.70
C SER A 12 0.75 -22.94 7.18
N LEU A 13 0.57 -24.04 6.44
CA LEU A 13 0.47 -24.02 4.97
C LEU A 13 -0.77 -23.24 4.50
N ARG A 14 -1.92 -23.41 5.18
CA ARG A 14 -3.15 -22.69 4.83
C ARG A 14 -3.00 -21.19 5.10
N GLN A 15 -2.32 -20.81 6.18
CA GLN A 15 -2.00 -19.42 6.47
C GLN A 15 -1.09 -18.83 5.39
N ALA A 16 0.01 -19.50 5.05
CA ALA A 16 0.93 -19.03 4.01
C ALA A 16 0.23 -18.84 2.65
N ALA A 17 -0.57 -19.82 2.22
CA ALA A 17 -1.33 -19.75 0.98
C ALA A 17 -2.36 -18.60 1.00
N PHE A 18 -3.03 -18.40 2.14
CA PHE A 18 -3.95 -17.28 2.32
C PHE A 18 -3.26 -15.93 2.13
N TRP A 19 -2.08 -15.73 2.73
CA TRP A 19 -1.37 -14.45 2.68
C TRP A 19 -0.80 -14.14 1.30
N VAL A 20 -0.34 -15.16 0.57
CA VAL A 20 0.02 -15.01 -0.85
C VAL A 20 -1.21 -14.63 -1.67
N GLY A 21 -2.31 -15.37 -1.51
CA GLY A 21 -3.56 -15.11 -2.22
C GLY A 21 -4.14 -13.72 -1.91
N LEU A 22 -4.09 -13.28 -0.66
CA LEU A 22 -4.59 -11.97 -0.25
C LEU A 22 -3.83 -10.82 -0.92
N ARG A 23 -2.49 -10.88 -1.00
CA ARG A 23 -1.69 -9.86 -1.69
C ARG A 23 -2.04 -9.76 -3.17
N GLN A 24 -2.15 -10.91 -3.83
CA GLN A 24 -2.54 -10.96 -5.24
C GLN A 24 -3.97 -10.44 -5.44
N GLU A 25 -4.88 -10.77 -4.52
CA GLU A 25 -6.26 -10.34 -4.56
C GLU A 25 -6.40 -8.83 -4.34
N VAL A 26 -5.68 -8.24 -3.38
CA VAL A 26 -5.62 -6.78 -3.18
C VAL A 26 -5.12 -6.09 -4.44
N THR A 27 -4.02 -6.58 -5.02
CA THR A 27 -3.46 -6.04 -6.27
C THR A 27 -4.49 -6.09 -7.40
N THR A 28 -5.13 -7.24 -7.59
CA THR A 28 -6.13 -7.43 -8.65
C THR A 28 -7.38 -6.57 -8.41
N ALA A 29 -7.85 -6.48 -7.17
CA ALA A 29 -9.04 -5.73 -6.79
C ALA A 29 -8.86 -4.23 -7.02
N VAL A 30 -7.74 -3.66 -6.58
CA VAL A 30 -7.42 -2.24 -6.78
C VAL A 30 -7.21 -1.94 -8.26
N ALA A 31 -6.41 -2.74 -8.98
CA ALA A 31 -6.12 -2.52 -10.39
C ALA A 31 -7.37 -2.60 -11.28
N SER A 32 -8.28 -3.55 -10.98
CA SER A 32 -9.53 -3.73 -11.73
C SER A 32 -10.70 -2.93 -11.15
N ARG A 33 -10.48 -2.13 -10.09
CA ARG A 33 -11.52 -1.40 -9.34
C ARG A 33 -12.74 -2.27 -8.99
N ARG A 34 -12.48 -3.49 -8.49
CA ARG A 34 -13.51 -4.47 -8.13
C ARG A 34 -13.43 -4.82 -6.65
N SER A 35 -14.56 -5.26 -6.10
CA SER A 35 -14.61 -5.78 -4.73
C SER A 35 -13.65 -6.97 -4.54
N ILE A 36 -13.13 -7.08 -3.32
CA ILE A 36 -12.37 -8.23 -2.83
C ILE A 36 -13.28 -9.46 -2.83
N LYS A 37 -12.78 -10.57 -3.38
CA LYS A 37 -13.49 -11.86 -3.53
C LYS A 37 -13.09 -12.89 -2.47
N ILE A 38 -11.88 -12.79 -1.92
CA ILE A 38 -11.45 -13.66 -0.82
C ILE A 38 -12.21 -13.32 0.47
N THR A 39 -12.61 -14.34 1.22
CA THR A 39 -13.27 -14.15 2.52
C THR A 39 -12.26 -13.67 3.56
N LEU A 40 -12.48 -12.46 4.09
CA LEU A 40 -11.65 -11.84 5.12
C LEU A 40 -12.05 -12.35 6.52
N SER A 41 -11.75 -13.62 6.81
CA SER A 41 -12.10 -14.25 8.08
C SER A 41 -11.16 -13.80 9.22
N PRO A 42 -11.68 -13.55 10.44
CA PRO A 42 -10.85 -13.26 11.62
C PRO A 42 -9.92 -14.41 12.01
N ASN A 43 -10.15 -15.63 11.49
CA ASN A 43 -9.31 -16.80 11.78
C ASN A 43 -7.89 -16.70 11.19
N PHE A 44 -7.65 -15.76 10.27
CA PHE A 44 -6.34 -15.58 9.62
C PHE A 44 -5.51 -14.48 10.28
N ALA A 45 -6.13 -13.47 10.87
CA ALA A 45 -5.41 -12.37 11.51
C ALA A 45 -6.14 -11.86 12.74
N ASP A 46 -5.40 -11.77 13.85
CA ASP A 46 -5.83 -11.09 15.05
C ASP A 46 -5.87 -9.57 14.81
N PRO A 47 -7.04 -8.90 14.90
CA PRO A 47 -7.14 -7.47 14.68
C PRO A 47 -6.60 -6.64 15.86
N SER A 48 -6.21 -7.25 16.98
CA SER A 48 -5.73 -6.52 18.16
C SER A 48 -4.44 -5.74 17.90
N PHE A 49 -4.09 -4.86 18.83
CA PHE A 49 -2.78 -4.21 18.89
C PHE A 49 -1.89 -4.80 19.98
N ALA A 50 -2.17 -6.03 20.42
CA ALA A 50 -1.34 -6.71 21.41
C ALA A 50 0.07 -6.92 20.84
N PRO A 51 1.12 -6.80 21.69
CA PRO A 51 2.50 -7.08 21.27
C PRO A 51 2.60 -8.46 20.60
N ALA A 52 3.24 -8.50 19.44
CA ALA A 52 3.38 -9.68 18.60
C ALA A 52 4.59 -9.52 17.67
N ALA A 53 4.99 -10.60 17.00
CA ALA A 53 6.07 -10.58 16.01
C ALA A 53 5.72 -9.73 14.77
N ASP A 54 6.73 -9.24 14.05
CA ASP A 54 6.56 -8.39 12.87
C ASP A 54 5.69 -9.02 11.78
N GLU A 55 5.74 -10.34 11.63
CA GLU A 55 4.87 -11.08 10.71
C GLU A 55 3.38 -10.83 11.04
N VAL A 56 3.01 -10.89 12.32
CA VAL A 56 1.63 -10.65 12.77
C VAL A 56 1.21 -9.20 12.53
N TRP A 57 2.10 -8.23 12.78
CA TRP A 57 1.84 -6.81 12.51
C TRP A 57 1.67 -6.51 11.02
N THR A 58 2.46 -7.18 10.18
CA THR A 58 2.35 -7.10 8.71
C THR A 58 1.02 -7.69 8.23
N HIS A 59 0.65 -8.86 8.75
CA HIS A 59 -0.62 -9.51 8.47
C HIS A 59 -1.83 -8.67 8.90
N ARG A 60 -1.77 -8.02 10.06
CA ARG A 60 -2.79 -7.08 10.55
C ARG A 60 -3.06 -5.97 9.54
N ILE A 61 -2.01 -5.27 9.09
CA ILE A 61 -2.16 -4.15 8.17
C ILE A 61 -2.51 -4.59 6.74
N MET A 62 -2.04 -5.75 6.30
CA MET A 62 -2.46 -6.32 5.01
C MET A 62 -3.96 -6.68 4.99
N MET A 63 -4.47 -7.29 6.07
CA MET A 63 -5.91 -7.53 6.21
C MET A 63 -6.70 -6.24 6.27
N HIS A 64 -6.17 -5.22 6.95
CA HIS A 64 -6.79 -3.90 6.98
C HIS A 64 -6.85 -3.28 5.58
N CYS A 65 -5.75 -3.28 4.83
CA CYS A 65 -5.71 -2.80 3.45
C CYS A 65 -6.72 -3.53 2.56
N ALA A 66 -6.91 -4.85 2.73
CA ALA A 66 -7.94 -5.59 2.01
C ALA A 66 -9.36 -5.14 2.40
N LYS A 67 -9.63 -4.89 3.69
CA LYS A 67 -10.93 -4.33 4.14
C LYS A 67 -11.19 -2.94 3.56
N VAL A 68 -10.16 -2.08 3.50
CA VAL A 68 -10.24 -0.77 2.86
C VAL A 68 -10.55 -0.90 1.37
N ALA A 69 -9.83 -1.77 0.64
CA ALA A 69 -10.14 -2.02 -0.77
C ALA A 69 -11.57 -2.55 -0.97
N GLN A 70 -12.04 -3.43 -0.09
CA GLN A 70 -13.42 -3.92 -0.11
C GLN A 70 -14.45 -2.79 0.14
N PHE A 71 -14.16 -1.87 1.05
CA PHE A 71 -14.98 -0.67 1.28
C PHE A 71 -15.00 0.26 0.05
N CYS A 72 -13.85 0.49 -0.58
CA CYS A 72 -13.73 1.39 -1.73
C CYS A 72 -14.45 0.87 -2.98
N PHE A 73 -14.33 -0.43 -3.28
CA PHE A 73 -14.79 -1.06 -4.52
C PHE A 73 -15.97 -2.04 -4.34
N GLY A 74 -16.55 -2.10 -3.14
CA GLY A 74 -17.70 -2.93 -2.83
C GLY A 74 -19.00 -2.37 -3.42
N ASN A 75 -19.96 -3.26 -3.69
CA ASN A 75 -21.29 -2.88 -4.22
C ASN A 75 -22.27 -2.39 -3.13
N ARG A 76 -21.83 -2.33 -1.86
CA ARG A 76 -22.67 -1.91 -0.73
C ARG A 76 -22.60 -0.39 -0.55
N SER A 77 -23.67 0.20 -0.03
CA SER A 77 -23.66 1.61 0.35
C SER A 77 -22.58 1.86 1.41
N ARG A 78 -21.63 2.75 1.09
CA ARG A 78 -20.53 3.12 1.99
C ARG A 78 -21.08 3.94 3.14
N SER A 79 -21.06 3.37 4.34
CA SER A 79 -21.50 4.10 5.54
C SER A 79 -20.36 4.96 6.10
N MET A 80 -20.69 6.14 6.63
CA MET A 80 -19.74 6.99 7.35
C MET A 80 -19.15 6.27 8.57
N ASP A 81 -19.90 5.38 9.22
CA ASP A 81 -19.44 4.66 10.40
C ASP A 81 -18.40 3.59 10.05
N GLU A 82 -18.58 2.88 8.94
CA GLU A 82 -17.57 1.95 8.42
C GLU A 82 -16.29 2.69 8.04
N TYR A 83 -16.40 3.82 7.34
CA TYR A 83 -15.26 4.68 7.02
C TYR A 83 -14.49 5.12 8.28
N ARG A 84 -15.20 5.65 9.29
CA ARG A 84 -14.58 6.07 10.57
C ARG A 84 -13.90 4.91 11.29
N ASN A 85 -14.49 3.71 11.24
CA ASN A 85 -13.89 2.53 11.86
C ASN A 85 -12.60 2.11 11.14
N LEU A 86 -12.55 2.22 9.81
CA LEU A 86 -11.34 1.95 9.03
C LEU A 86 -10.25 2.97 9.35
N VAL A 87 -10.56 4.27 9.33
CA VAL A 87 -9.62 5.34 9.70
C VAL A 87 -9.09 5.14 11.12
N LYS A 88 -9.97 4.88 12.09
CA LYS A 88 -9.60 4.63 13.48
C LYS A 88 -8.66 3.42 13.63
N TYR A 89 -8.87 2.37 12.84
CA TYR A 89 -7.99 1.22 12.86
C TYR A 89 -6.60 1.58 12.34
N ASP A 90 -6.52 2.29 11.21
CA ASP A 90 -5.25 2.72 10.62
C ASP A 90 -4.45 3.60 11.59
N GLU A 91 -5.08 4.62 12.18
CA GLU A 91 -4.47 5.48 13.22
C GLU A 91 -4.03 4.69 14.45
N GLY A 92 -4.80 3.66 14.82
CA GLY A 92 -4.46 2.76 15.93
C GLY A 92 -3.22 1.92 15.61
N TRP A 93 -3.16 1.35 14.40
CA TRP A 93 -2.02 0.57 13.94
C TRP A 93 -0.76 1.44 13.85
N LEU A 94 -0.87 2.65 13.28
CA LEU A 94 0.24 3.58 13.19
C LEU A 94 0.83 3.92 14.57
N ARG A 95 -0.01 4.13 15.59
CA ARG A 95 0.46 4.44 16.95
C ARG A 95 1.04 3.24 17.70
N ALA A 96 0.52 2.05 17.43
CA ALA A 96 0.87 0.85 18.21
C ALA A 96 1.96 -0.02 17.55
N ARG A 97 2.29 0.22 16.27
CA ARG A 97 3.27 -0.60 15.54
C ARG A 97 4.62 -0.65 16.27
N PRO A 98 5.33 -1.79 16.23
CA PRO A 98 6.63 -1.93 16.85
C PRO A 98 7.67 -0.98 16.23
N ALA A 99 8.73 -0.69 16.98
CA ALA A 99 9.84 0.15 16.53
C ALA A 99 10.53 -0.38 15.25
N THR A 100 10.43 -1.68 14.96
CA THR A 100 10.94 -2.28 13.71
C THR A 100 10.28 -1.71 12.45
N PHE A 101 9.03 -1.22 12.56
CA PHE A 101 8.30 -0.57 11.46
C PHE A 101 8.58 0.93 11.35
N LEU A 102 9.49 1.48 12.18
CA LEU A 102 9.93 2.86 12.09
C LEU A 102 11.20 2.94 11.24
N PRO A 103 11.36 4.00 10.41
CA PRO A 103 12.62 4.27 9.76
C PRO A 103 13.74 4.46 10.79
N LEU A 104 14.90 3.83 10.55
CA LEU A 104 16.14 4.12 11.26
C LEU A 104 16.71 5.48 10.85
N ALA A 105 16.55 5.83 9.57
CA ALA A 105 16.87 7.13 9.03
C ALA A 105 15.83 7.53 7.99
N TYR A 106 15.58 8.83 7.93
CA TYR A 106 14.67 9.44 6.97
C TYR A 106 15.31 10.73 6.48
N SER A 107 15.38 10.90 5.15
CA SER A 107 15.67 12.17 4.50
C SER A 107 14.52 12.47 3.54
N ASP A 108 14.01 13.69 3.61
CA ASP A 108 13.03 14.16 2.65
C ASP A 108 13.65 14.27 1.25
N SER A 109 12.81 14.37 0.22
CA SER A 109 13.29 14.56 -1.15
C SER A 109 13.88 15.95 -1.34
N ASP A 110 15.03 16.03 -2.02
CA ASP A 110 15.66 17.30 -2.39
C ASP A 110 15.54 17.54 -3.90
N THR A 111 14.56 18.37 -4.26
CA THR A 111 14.31 18.76 -5.66
C THR A 111 15.53 19.45 -6.29
N ASN A 112 16.39 20.13 -5.52
CA ASN A 112 17.60 20.76 -6.05
C ASN A 112 18.66 19.74 -6.47
N ARG A 113 18.60 18.52 -5.92
CA ARG A 113 19.47 17.40 -6.24
C ARG A 113 18.83 16.43 -7.23
N GLY A 114 17.63 16.75 -7.74
CA GLY A 114 16.84 15.89 -8.62
C GLY A 114 16.24 14.68 -7.91
N GLU A 115 16.21 14.69 -6.57
CA GLU A 115 15.59 13.63 -5.78
C GLU A 115 14.09 13.87 -5.69
N VAL A 116 13.29 12.89 -6.11
CA VAL A 116 11.82 12.95 -6.08
C VAL A 116 11.25 12.18 -4.89
N PHE A 117 11.82 11.02 -4.60
CA PHE A 117 11.36 10.15 -3.51
C PHE A 117 12.17 10.41 -2.23
N PRO A 118 11.55 10.28 -1.04
CA PRO A 118 12.29 10.32 0.21
C PRO A 118 13.25 9.13 0.30
N HIS A 119 14.42 9.36 0.90
CA HIS A 119 15.36 8.30 1.23
C HIS A 119 15.06 7.76 2.62
N ILE A 120 14.62 6.50 2.67
CA ILE A 120 14.18 5.84 3.90
C ILE A 120 15.03 4.62 4.14
N LEU A 121 15.53 4.44 5.36
CA LEU A 121 16.25 3.24 5.77
C LEU A 121 15.45 2.53 6.85
N TYR A 122 14.93 1.34 6.55
CA TYR A 122 14.33 0.47 7.55
C TYR A 122 15.35 -0.49 8.12
N LEU A 123 15.11 -0.94 9.35
CA LEU A 123 15.79 -2.10 9.92
C LEU A 123 15.29 -3.35 9.19
N SER A 124 15.76 -3.58 7.97
CA SER A 124 15.54 -4.85 7.31
C SER A 124 16.41 -5.89 8.03
N HIS A 125 15.77 -6.91 8.62
CA HIS A 125 16.48 -8.07 9.12
C HIS A 125 17.14 -8.78 7.92
N ALA A 126 18.34 -8.35 7.55
CA ALA A 126 19.22 -9.08 6.68
C ALA A 126 19.72 -10.33 7.42
N VAL A 127 18.84 -11.29 7.68
CA VAL A 127 19.25 -12.67 7.97
C VAL A 127 19.62 -13.34 6.65
N GLY A 128 20.70 -12.84 6.07
CA GLY A 128 21.30 -13.33 4.85
C GLY A 128 22.82 -13.29 4.97
N SER A 129 23.38 -13.99 5.97
CA SER A 129 24.75 -14.54 5.86
C SER A 129 25.20 -15.53 6.95
N PHE A 130 24.49 -15.74 8.08
CA PHE A 130 25.04 -16.60 9.15
C PHE A 130 24.06 -17.57 9.84
N ALA A 131 22.99 -18.02 9.17
CA ALA A 131 22.15 -19.12 9.68
C ALA A 131 22.05 -20.25 8.65
N PRO A 132 22.88 -21.31 8.74
CA PRO A 132 22.99 -22.35 7.71
C PRO A 132 21.82 -23.35 7.64
N PHE A 133 20.63 -23.06 8.20
CA PHE A 133 19.59 -24.10 8.35
C PHE A 133 18.15 -23.75 7.92
N SER A 134 17.85 -22.58 7.34
CA SER A 134 16.47 -22.31 6.85
C SER A 134 16.42 -21.24 5.74
N ILE A 135 17.05 -21.55 4.60
CA ILE A 135 16.96 -20.74 3.35
C ILE A 135 15.52 -20.56 2.84
N GLU A 136 14.58 -21.45 3.20
CA GLU A 136 13.17 -21.35 2.80
C GLU A 136 12.38 -20.27 3.57
N ARG A 137 12.82 -19.91 4.80
CA ARG A 137 12.12 -18.91 5.64
C ARG A 137 12.64 -17.49 5.45
N ALA A 138 13.93 -17.33 5.11
CA ALA A 138 14.58 -16.02 4.97
C ALA A 138 13.96 -15.16 3.86
N TRP A 139 13.54 -15.77 2.75
CA TRP A 139 12.90 -15.06 1.63
C TRP A 139 11.46 -14.62 1.94
N LEU A 140 10.76 -15.33 2.84
CA LEU A 140 9.39 -15.01 3.26
C LEU A 140 9.31 -13.95 4.38
N THR A 141 10.39 -13.79 5.15
CA THR A 141 10.44 -12.86 6.30
C THR A 141 11.29 -11.60 6.07
N SER A 142 12.12 -11.57 5.03
CA SER A 142 12.83 -10.35 4.63
C SER A 142 11.84 -9.31 4.11
N GLY A 143 11.91 -8.09 4.64
CA GLY A 143 11.11 -6.96 4.17
C GLY A 143 9.68 -6.90 4.72
N LEU A 144 9.32 -7.71 5.74
CA LEU A 144 7.99 -7.65 6.38
C LEU A 144 7.60 -6.22 6.80
N GLN A 145 8.54 -5.47 7.36
CA GLN A 145 8.33 -4.09 7.79
C GLN A 145 7.97 -3.20 6.59
N VAL A 146 8.74 -3.31 5.51
CA VAL A 146 8.52 -2.57 4.25
C VAL A 146 7.17 -2.94 3.65
N VAL A 147 6.85 -4.24 3.56
CA VAL A 147 5.55 -4.75 3.09
C VAL A 147 4.39 -4.20 3.93
N GLY A 148 4.53 -4.19 5.25
CA GLY A 148 3.52 -3.66 6.15
C GLY A 148 3.30 -2.16 5.94
N VAL A 149 4.38 -1.38 5.84
CA VAL A 149 4.29 0.07 5.64
C VAL A 149 3.67 0.42 4.29
N VAL A 150 4.07 -0.22 3.19
CA VAL A 150 3.46 0.07 1.87
C VAL A 150 1.97 -0.25 1.83
N HIS A 151 1.50 -1.28 2.55
CA HIS A 151 0.07 -1.60 2.65
C HIS A 151 -0.67 -0.59 3.53
N SER A 152 -0.04 -0.05 4.58
CA SER A 152 -0.61 1.07 5.36
C SER A 152 -0.77 2.32 4.49
N ILE A 153 0.27 2.70 3.75
CA ILE A 153 0.24 3.87 2.86
C ILE A 153 -0.85 3.70 1.78
N LEU A 154 -0.93 2.52 1.16
CA LEU A 154 -1.98 2.24 0.18
C LEU A 154 -3.38 2.34 0.79
N ALA A 155 -3.59 1.79 1.99
CA ALA A 155 -4.87 1.87 2.69
C ALA A 155 -5.26 3.33 3.00
N GLN A 156 -4.34 4.13 3.54
CA GLN A 156 -4.55 5.56 3.79
C GLN A 156 -4.90 6.32 2.51
N THR A 157 -4.17 6.07 1.43
CA THR A 157 -4.39 6.73 0.14
C THR A 157 -5.77 6.39 -0.44
N LEU A 158 -6.20 5.13 -0.31
CA LEU A 158 -7.55 4.71 -0.71
C LEU A 158 -8.63 5.38 0.16
N LEU A 159 -8.44 5.44 1.49
CA LEU A 159 -9.39 6.13 2.37
C LEU A 159 -9.53 7.61 2.01
N MET A 160 -8.43 8.32 1.72
CA MET A 160 -8.46 9.71 1.25
C MET A 160 -9.27 9.87 -0.03
N CYS A 161 -9.12 8.94 -0.99
CA CYS A 161 -9.86 9.00 -2.25
C CYS A 161 -11.36 8.75 -2.10
N TYR A 162 -11.75 7.99 -1.09
CA TYR A 162 -13.12 7.50 -0.89
C TYR A 162 -13.79 8.05 0.37
N ASP A 163 -13.32 9.19 0.88
CA ASP A 163 -13.94 9.92 1.99
C ASP A 163 -15.40 10.28 1.65
N PRO A 164 -16.39 9.76 2.41
CA PRO A 164 -17.80 10.04 2.13
C PRO A 164 -18.29 11.37 2.73
N THR A 165 -17.41 12.15 3.37
CA THR A 165 -17.79 13.41 4.04
C THR A 165 -18.37 14.41 3.02
N PRO A 166 -19.63 14.85 3.19
CA PRO A 166 -20.25 15.79 2.27
C PRO A 166 -19.59 17.16 2.42
N SER A 167 -19.13 17.73 1.31
CA SER A 167 -18.60 19.09 1.28
C SER A 167 -19.74 20.08 0.99
N THR A 168 -19.96 21.05 1.89
CA THR A 168 -21.17 21.89 1.93
C THR A 168 -21.22 23.01 0.88
N MET A 169 -20.07 23.46 0.33
CA MET A 169 -20.00 24.58 -0.62
C MET A 169 -19.10 24.28 -1.82
N GLU A 170 -19.51 24.66 -3.03
CA GLU A 170 -18.84 24.32 -4.31
C GLU A 170 -17.37 24.80 -4.40
N ASN A 171 -17.08 26.05 -4.03
CA ASN A 171 -15.71 26.55 -4.00
C ASN A 171 -14.85 25.85 -2.94
N SER A 172 -15.44 25.54 -1.79
CA SER A 172 -14.80 24.69 -0.78
C SER A 172 -14.58 23.27 -1.26
N ARG A 173 -15.42 22.73 -2.17
CA ARG A 173 -15.21 21.42 -2.80
C ARG A 173 -13.98 21.42 -3.69
N LYS A 174 -13.84 22.43 -4.56
CA LYS A 174 -12.69 22.56 -5.47
C LYS A 174 -11.38 22.70 -4.69
N GLY A 175 -11.34 23.59 -3.69
CA GLY A 175 -10.18 23.76 -2.82
C GLY A 175 -9.83 22.48 -2.04
N ALA A 176 -10.83 21.83 -1.45
CA ALA A 176 -10.63 20.57 -0.72
C ALA A 176 -10.16 19.43 -1.64
N GLN A 177 -10.61 19.39 -2.89
CA GLN A 177 -10.16 18.40 -3.86
C GLN A 177 -8.69 18.61 -4.25
N VAL A 178 -8.26 19.85 -4.50
CA VAL A 178 -6.85 20.16 -4.79
C VAL A 178 -5.95 19.78 -3.63
N GLU A 179 -6.34 20.12 -2.41
CA GLU A 179 -5.54 19.77 -1.22
C GLU A 179 -5.45 18.26 -1.02
N ARG A 180 -6.57 17.55 -1.19
CA ARG A 180 -6.61 16.09 -1.14
C ARG A 180 -5.71 15.46 -2.22
N ASP A 181 -5.71 16.02 -3.43
CA ASP A 181 -4.88 15.51 -4.52
C ASP A 181 -3.39 15.67 -4.22
N LYS A 182 -2.98 16.78 -3.60
CA LYS A 182 -1.60 16.97 -3.10
C LYS A 182 -1.23 15.95 -2.03
N LEU A 183 -2.11 15.70 -1.07
CA LEU A 183 -1.90 14.69 -0.04
C LEU A 183 -1.76 13.29 -0.66
N ILE A 184 -2.58 12.96 -1.66
CA ILE A 184 -2.48 11.69 -2.38
C ILE A 184 -1.15 11.59 -3.13
N GLN A 185 -0.70 12.65 -3.81
CA GLN A 185 0.61 12.68 -4.47
C GLN A 185 1.73 12.41 -3.47
N GLN A 186 1.74 13.09 -2.32
CA GLN A 186 2.72 12.88 -1.24
C GLN A 186 2.74 11.43 -0.75
N GLN A 187 1.57 10.81 -0.58
CA GLN A 187 1.50 9.40 -0.19
C GLN A 187 2.04 8.46 -1.25
N VAL A 188 1.82 8.74 -2.55
CA VAL A 188 2.37 7.93 -3.64
C VAL A 188 3.89 8.07 -3.71
N LEU A 189 4.45 9.27 -3.49
CA LEU A 189 5.90 9.46 -3.39
C LEU A 189 6.49 8.71 -2.20
N LEU A 190 5.84 8.79 -1.03
CA LEU A 190 6.23 8.04 0.17
C LEU A 190 6.15 6.52 -0.06
N LEU A 191 5.11 6.05 -0.76
CA LEU A 191 4.93 4.65 -1.14
C LEU A 191 6.11 4.16 -2.00
N CYS A 192 6.51 4.95 -2.98
CA CYS A 192 7.65 4.65 -3.85
C CYS A 192 8.97 4.66 -3.07
N GLY A 193 9.24 5.70 -2.27
CA GLY A 193 10.44 5.75 -1.42
C GLY A 193 10.51 4.60 -0.41
N THR A 194 9.37 4.21 0.16
CA THR A 194 9.27 3.04 1.04
C THR A 194 9.61 1.76 0.29
N ALA A 195 9.08 1.55 -0.91
CA ALA A 195 9.40 0.35 -1.69
C ALA A 195 10.89 0.31 -2.13
N LEU A 196 11.45 1.46 -2.52
CA LEU A 196 12.85 1.59 -2.92
C LEU A 196 13.84 1.47 -1.76
N SER A 197 13.41 1.67 -0.52
CA SER A 197 14.25 1.45 0.68
C SER A 197 14.81 0.03 0.78
N ASN A 198 14.13 -0.94 0.16
CA ASN A 198 14.60 -2.31 0.02
C ASN A 198 14.08 -2.90 -1.29
N GLU A 199 14.83 -2.67 -2.36
CA GLU A 199 14.51 -3.14 -3.71
C GLU A 199 14.42 -4.67 -3.82
N SER A 200 15.02 -5.43 -2.90
CA SER A 200 14.87 -6.89 -2.87
C SER A 200 13.47 -7.35 -2.43
N THR A 201 12.66 -6.43 -1.88
CA THR A 201 11.29 -6.72 -1.42
C THR A 201 10.30 -6.55 -2.57
N ILE A 202 10.27 -7.52 -3.49
CA ILE A 202 9.41 -7.51 -4.69
C ILE A 202 7.93 -7.14 -4.39
N PRO A 203 7.28 -7.69 -3.34
CA PRO A 203 5.89 -7.34 -3.04
C PRO A 203 5.70 -5.83 -2.78
N ALA A 204 6.70 -5.14 -2.23
CA ALA A 204 6.62 -3.70 -1.98
C ALA A 204 6.67 -2.89 -3.28
N LEU A 205 7.53 -3.28 -4.22
CA LEU A 205 7.60 -2.67 -5.56
C LEU A 205 6.32 -2.91 -6.38
N ILE A 206 5.70 -4.09 -6.24
CA ILE A 206 4.38 -4.37 -6.84
C ILE A 206 3.31 -3.46 -6.23
N THR A 207 3.28 -3.30 -4.90
CA THR A 207 2.33 -2.38 -4.24
C THR A 207 2.57 -0.91 -4.65
N ALA A 208 3.82 -0.48 -4.81
CA ALA A 208 4.15 0.85 -5.33
C ALA A 208 3.68 1.02 -6.78
N SER A 209 3.95 0.05 -7.66
CA SER A 209 3.47 0.04 -9.05
C SER A 209 1.95 0.14 -9.14
N LEU A 210 1.24 -0.53 -8.22
CA LEU A 210 -0.21 -0.44 -8.09
C LEU A 210 -0.68 0.95 -7.66
N GLY A 211 0.00 1.57 -6.69
CA GLY A 211 -0.27 2.95 -6.28
C GLY A 211 -0.07 3.93 -7.44
N ILE A 212 1.04 3.80 -8.18
CA ILE A 212 1.33 4.58 -9.39
C ILE A 212 0.23 4.38 -10.44
N ALA A 213 -0.19 3.14 -10.71
CA ALA A 213 -1.25 2.86 -11.67
C ALA A 213 -2.60 3.48 -11.28
N THR A 214 -2.87 3.56 -9.98
CA THR A 214 -4.18 3.99 -9.46
C THR A 214 -4.29 5.50 -9.31
N PHE A 215 -3.18 6.17 -8.97
CA PHE A 215 -3.16 7.58 -8.57
C PHE A 215 -2.16 8.43 -9.37
N GLY A 216 -1.37 7.83 -10.26
CA GLY A 216 -0.33 8.49 -11.04
C GLY A 216 -0.87 9.54 -12.02
N ASP A 217 -2.14 9.43 -12.43
CA ASP A 217 -2.81 10.43 -13.28
C ASP A 217 -2.89 11.81 -12.62
N ARG A 218 -2.81 11.88 -11.29
CA ARG A 218 -2.86 13.13 -10.51
C ARG A 218 -1.59 13.96 -10.59
N PHE A 219 -0.46 13.40 -11.00
CA PHE A 219 0.82 14.11 -11.04
C PHE A 219 0.88 15.06 -12.24
N ASP A 220 1.43 16.25 -12.03
CA ASP A 220 1.55 17.30 -13.05
C ASP A 220 3.00 17.73 -13.35
N ASP A 221 3.91 17.56 -12.38
CA ASP A 221 5.33 17.83 -12.57
C ASP A 221 6.01 16.74 -13.41
N GLU A 222 6.89 17.16 -14.34
CA GLU A 222 7.54 16.24 -15.27
C GLU A 222 8.62 15.39 -14.58
N TYR A 223 9.37 15.94 -13.62
CA TYR A 223 10.37 15.18 -12.89
C TYR A 223 9.73 14.09 -12.05
N GLU A 224 8.62 14.41 -11.38
CA GLU A 224 7.83 13.43 -10.63
C GLU A 224 7.33 12.31 -11.55
N ARG A 225 6.72 12.66 -12.70
CA ARG A 225 6.22 11.67 -13.67
C ARG A 225 7.32 10.74 -14.19
N GLN A 226 8.48 11.28 -14.53
CA GLN A 226 9.62 10.48 -14.97
C GLN A 226 10.15 9.58 -13.86
N ALA A 227 10.19 10.05 -12.62
CA ALA A 227 10.58 9.22 -11.47
C ALA A 227 9.59 8.07 -11.24
N LEU A 228 8.28 8.32 -11.34
CA LEU A 228 7.24 7.28 -11.24
C LEU A 228 7.38 6.24 -12.37
N LEU A 229 7.63 6.68 -13.61
CA LEU A 229 7.92 5.76 -14.72
C LEU A 229 9.20 4.95 -14.46
N GLY A 230 10.23 5.57 -13.88
CA GLY A 230 11.47 4.90 -13.47
C GLY A 230 11.22 3.72 -12.52
N VAL A 231 10.35 3.90 -11.53
CA VAL A 231 9.93 2.80 -10.62
C VAL A 231 9.26 1.66 -11.38
N LEU A 232 8.35 1.97 -12.31
CA LEU A 232 7.66 0.96 -13.13
C LEU A 232 8.65 0.18 -14.02
N VAL A 233 9.50 0.90 -14.77
CA VAL A 233 10.51 0.32 -15.66
C VAL A 233 11.46 -0.57 -14.88
N LYS A 234 11.95 -0.11 -13.74
CA LYS A 234 12.83 -0.88 -12.85
C LYS A 234 12.14 -2.14 -12.33
N THR A 235 10.89 -2.03 -11.89
CA THR A 235 10.12 -3.17 -11.36
C THR A 235 9.89 -4.24 -12.44
N GLU A 236 9.72 -3.83 -13.70
CA GLU A 236 9.61 -4.75 -14.83
C GLU A 236 10.95 -5.37 -15.23
N ALA A 237 12.02 -4.56 -15.31
CA ALA A 237 13.34 -5.02 -15.70
C ALA A 237 13.98 -5.96 -14.68
N ASP A 238 13.90 -5.62 -13.39
CA ASP A 238 14.60 -6.34 -12.32
C ASP A 238 13.79 -7.56 -11.82
N HIS A 239 12.46 -7.54 -11.95
CA HIS A 239 11.57 -8.55 -11.35
C HIS A 239 10.53 -9.15 -12.30
N GLY A 240 10.46 -8.72 -13.57
CA GLY A 240 9.55 -9.28 -14.56
C GLY A 240 8.07 -8.96 -14.31
N TRP A 241 7.74 -7.99 -13.45
CA TRP A 241 6.35 -7.57 -13.22
C TRP A 241 5.86 -6.71 -14.39
N PRO A 242 4.73 -7.04 -15.03
CA PRO A 242 4.33 -6.40 -16.29
C PRO A 242 3.73 -5.01 -16.08
N THR A 243 4.55 -3.97 -16.14
CA THR A 243 4.12 -2.57 -15.97
C THR A 243 3.93 -1.81 -17.27
N GLY A 244 4.33 -2.37 -18.42
CA GLY A 244 4.32 -1.67 -19.71
C GLY A 244 2.95 -1.08 -20.10
N GLN A 245 1.84 -1.73 -19.75
CA GLN A 245 0.51 -1.14 -19.99
C GLN A 245 0.24 0.07 -19.10
N ILE A 246 0.67 0.03 -17.83
CA ILE A 246 0.55 1.15 -16.88
C ILE A 246 1.33 2.34 -17.41
N GLN A 247 2.59 2.13 -17.83
CA GLN A 247 3.45 3.17 -18.40
C GLN A 247 2.77 3.88 -19.58
N ARG A 248 2.31 3.11 -20.59
CA ARG A 248 1.62 3.68 -21.76
C ARG A 248 0.37 4.47 -21.40
N ASN A 249 -0.45 3.95 -20.48
CA ASN A 249 -1.68 4.60 -20.05
C ASN A 249 -1.41 5.95 -19.36
N LEU A 250 -0.39 6.00 -18.50
CA LEU A 250 -0.01 7.23 -17.79
C LEU A 250 0.55 8.28 -18.75
N THR A 251 1.51 7.92 -19.61
CA THR A 251 2.07 8.83 -20.63
C THR A 251 0.98 9.41 -21.52
N SER A 252 0.02 8.59 -21.97
CA SER A 252 -1.12 9.06 -22.76
C SER A 252 -2.04 10.00 -21.98
N THR A 253 -2.26 9.73 -20.70
CA THR A 253 -3.12 10.56 -19.83
C THR A 253 -2.50 11.92 -19.54
N TRP A 254 -1.21 11.94 -19.21
CA TRP A 254 -0.45 13.18 -19.00
C TRP A 254 -0.35 14.01 -20.29
N GLY A 255 -0.12 13.38 -21.44
CA GLY A 255 -0.11 14.07 -22.75
C GLY A 255 -1.45 14.73 -23.09
N ARG A 256 -2.57 14.06 -22.80
CA ARG A 256 -3.93 14.63 -23.01
C ARG A 256 -4.20 15.84 -22.12
N LYS A 257 -3.74 15.83 -20.86
CA LYS A 257 -3.87 16.98 -19.95
C LYS A 257 -3.17 18.20 -20.53
N TYR A 258 -1.94 18.07 -21.02
CA TYR A 258 -1.20 19.19 -21.62
C TYR A 258 -1.88 19.78 -22.85
N ALA A 259 -2.49 18.96 -23.70
CA ALA A 259 -3.21 19.42 -24.87
C ALA A 259 -4.43 20.30 -24.51
N GLN A 260 -5.09 20.05 -23.37
CA GLN A 260 -6.26 20.82 -22.92
C GLN A 260 -5.91 22.20 -22.36
N TYR A 261 -4.67 22.43 -21.92
CA TYR A 261 -4.22 23.74 -21.40
C TYR A 261 -3.65 24.66 -22.49
N ASN A 262 -3.40 24.14 -23.70
CA ASN A 262 -2.80 24.87 -24.81
C ASN A 262 -3.77 25.18 -25.96
N THR A 263 -5.08 24.99 -25.74
CA THR A 263 -6.21 25.39 -26.61
C THR A 263 -7.13 26.33 -25.87
#